data_AF-A0A949Y2F8-F1
#
_entry.id   AF-A0A949Y2F8-F1
#
_cell.length_a   1.000
_cell.length_b   1.000
_cell.length_c   1.000
_cell.angle_alpha   90.00
_cell.angle_beta   90.00
_cell.angle_gamma   90.00
#
_symmetry.space_group_name_H-M   'P 1'
#
loop_
_entity.id
_entity.type
_entity.pdbx_description
1 polymer ?
#
loop_
_entity_poly.entity_id
_entity_poly.type
_entity_poly.pdbx_seq_one_letter_code
_entity_poly.pdbx_strand_id
1 'polypeptide(L)' 'MIAGAGRLNHCLKVLRERWDETKSRWSDQVARDFEKNHLLPLEHQTSNAIRGMEKLSEVLSRLKQDCS' A
#
# COMPACT_ATOMS: atom_id res chain seq x y z
N MET A 1 -15.50 -1.54 1.31
CA MET A 1 -14.05 -1.31 1.51
C MET A 1 -13.79 -1.17 3.00
N ILE A 2 -12.87 -1.94 3.57
CA ILE A 2 -12.50 -1.80 4.99
C ILE A 2 -11.77 -0.47 5.18
N ALA A 3 -12.15 0.34 6.17
CA ALA A 3 -11.55 1.65 6.43
C ALA A 3 -10.01 1.59 6.58
N GLY A 4 -9.49 0.48 7.12
CA GLY A 4 -8.05 0.23 7.22
C GLY A 4 -7.35 0.11 5.86
N ALA A 5 -7.95 -0.61 4.90
CA ALA A 5 -7.39 -0.78 3.55
C ALA A 5 -7.35 0.55 2.78
N GLY A 6 -8.42 1.35 2.91
CA GLY A 6 -8.47 2.69 2.32
C GLY A 6 -7.41 3.63 2.89
N ARG A 7 -7.19 3.62 4.22
CA ARG A 7 -6.12 4.41 4.86
C ARG A 7 -4.73 3.97 4.41
N LEU A 8 -4.48 2.65 4.35
CA LEU A 8 -3.21 2.10 3.88
C LEU A 8 -2.90 2.56 2.44
N ASN A 9 -3.89 2.50 1.55
CA ASN A 9 -3.73 2.97 0.18
C ASN A 9 -3.43 4.48 0.11
N HIS A 10 -4.10 5.28 0.94
CA HIS A 10 -3.86 6.72 1.01
C HIS A 10 -2.43 7.02 1.51
N CYS A 11 -1.99 6.39 2.60
CA CYS A 11 -0.64 6.56 3.11
C CYS A 11 0.43 6.17 2.08
N LEU A 12 0.18 5.12 1.29
CA LEU A 12 1.11 4.70 0.24
C LEU A 12 1.23 5.76 -0.87
N LYS A 13 0.12 6.38 -1.26
CA LYS A 13 0.14 7.50 -2.22
C LYS A 13 0.92 8.69 -1.70
N VAL A 14 0.66 9.09 -0.45
CA VAL A 14 1.38 10.20 0.19
C VAL A 14 2.89 9.90 0.25
N LEU A 15 3.27 8.67 0.60
CA LEU A 15 4.67 8.24 0.60
C LEU A 15 5.32 8.40 -0.78
N ARG A 16 4.63 7.97 -1.84
CA ARG A 16 5.10 8.10 -3.23
C ARG A 16 5.31 9.56 -3.62
N GLU A 17 4.34 10.43 -3.32
CA GLU A 17 4.42 11.87 -3.59
C GLU A 17 5.63 12.50 -2.88
N ARG A 18 5.83 12.20 -1.60
CA ARG A 18 7.00 12.69 -0.84
C ARG A 18 8.31 12.14 -1.35
N TRP A 19 8.33 10.89 -1.83
CA TRP A 19 9.51 10.32 -2.44
C TRP A 19 9.86 11.00 -3.77
N ASP A 20 8.87 11.32 -4.60
CA ASP A 20 9.08 12.06 -5.85
C ASP A 20 9.61 13.48 -5.58
N GLU A 21 9.08 14.18 -4.57
CA GLU A 21 9.65 15.45 -4.09
C GLU A 21 11.10 15.29 -3.62
N THR A 22 11.39 14.22 -2.87
CA THR A 22 12.75 13.95 -2.36
C THR A 22 13.74 13.70 -3.49
N LYS A 23 13.33 12.93 -4.51
CA LYS A 23 14.14 12.65 -5.70
C LYS A 23 14.52 13.90 -6.49
N SER A 24 13.72 14.98 -6.40
CA SER A 24 14.08 16.26 -7.04
C SER A 24 15.36 16.88 -6.48
N ARG A 25 15.72 16.56 -5.23
CA ARG A 25 16.92 17.07 -4.54
C ARG A 25 17.97 15.99 -4.29
N TRP A 26 17.56 14.72 -4.24
CA TRP A 26 18.40 13.58 -3.93
C TRP A 26 18.19 12.46 -4.95
N SER A 27 19.01 12.42 -6.00
CA SER A 27 18.88 11.51 -7.15
C SER A 27 20.15 10.70 -7.45
N ASP A 28 21.04 10.61 -6.46
CA ASP A 28 22.28 9.85 -6.55
C ASP A 28 22.03 8.32 -6.56
N GLN A 29 23.12 7.56 -6.60
CA GLN A 29 23.05 6.09 -6.57
C GLN A 29 22.39 5.57 -5.28
N VAL A 30 22.60 6.25 -4.16
CA VAL A 30 22.03 5.84 -2.86
C VAL A 30 20.51 6.01 -2.87
N ALA A 31 19.99 7.09 -3.43
CA ALA A 31 18.56 7.30 -3.61
C ALA A 31 17.93 6.19 -4.47
N ARG A 32 18.60 5.79 -5.57
CA ARG A 32 18.15 4.68 -6.43
C ARG A 32 18.16 3.34 -5.71
N ASP A 33 19.20 3.07 -4.94
CA ASP A 33 19.31 1.84 -4.16
C ASP A 33 18.26 1.81 -3.04
N PHE A 34 17.98 2.96 -2.40
CA PHE A 34 16.92 3.09 -1.40
C PHE A 34 15.54 2.81 -2.00
N GLU A 35 15.22 3.40 -3.16
CA GLU A 35 13.97 3.13 -3.87
C GLU A 35 13.80 1.65 -4.17
N LYS A 36 14.87 1.04 -4.72
CA LYS A 36 14.86 -0.37 -5.14
C LYS A 36 14.76 -1.34 -3.97
N ASN A 37 15.51 -1.10 -2.90
CA ASN A 37 15.66 -2.07 -1.81
C ASN A 37 14.62 -1.90 -0.70
N HIS A 38 14.00 -0.71 -0.57
CA HIS A 38 13.07 -0.42 0.52
C HIS A 38 11.69 0.00 0.03
N LEU A 39 11.59 1.00 -0.85
CA LEU A 39 10.29 1.50 -1.31
C LEU A 39 9.54 0.50 -2.19
N LEU A 40 10.17 -0.05 -3.23
CA LEU A 40 9.51 -1.02 -4.12
C LEU A 40 8.99 -2.26 -3.37
N PRO A 41 9.77 -2.90 -2.49
CA PRO A 41 9.27 -4.04 -1.71
C PRO A 41 8.13 -3.63 -0.76
N LEU A 42 8.23 -2.47 -0.12
CA LEU A 42 7.19 -1.97 0.79
C LEU A 42 5.87 -1.73 0.05
N GLU A 43 5.91 -1.11 -1.12
CA GLU A 43 4.74 -0.89 -1.96
C GLU A 43 4.09 -2.21 -2.39
N HIS A 44 4.90 -3.17 -2.82
CA HIS A 44 4.40 -4.48 -3.22
C HIS A 44 3.71 -5.20 -2.05
N GLN A 45 4.36 -5.24 -0.88
CA GLN A 45 3.81 -5.87 0.32
C GLN A 45 2.52 -5.17 0.79
N THR A 46 2.51 -3.84 0.77
CA THR A 46 1.33 -3.04 1.16
C THR A 46 0.16 -3.27 0.21
N SER A 47 0.41 -3.31 -1.10
CA SER A 47 -0.61 -3.62 -2.11
C SER A 47 -1.18 -5.03 -1.93
N ASN A 48 -0.33 -6.01 -1.64
CA ASN A 48 -0.78 -7.38 -1.34
C ASN A 48 -1.62 -7.44 -0.06
N ALA A 49 -1.24 -6.71 0.99
CA ALA A 49 -2.01 -6.63 2.22
C ALA A 49 -3.40 -6.02 1.99
N ILE A 50 -3.48 -4.92 1.22
CA ILE A 50 -4.76 -4.28 0.85
C ILE A 50 -5.67 -5.28 0.13
N ARG A 51 -5.15 -6.01 -0.87
CA ARG A 51 -5.90 -7.04 -1.59
C ARG A 51 -6.39 -8.17 -0.67
N GLY A 52 -5.53 -8.61 0.26
CA GLY A 52 -5.89 -9.59 1.27
C GLY A 52 -7.04 -9.12 2.15
N MET A 53 -6.99 -7.87 2.61
CA MET A 53 -8.05 -7.25 3.41
C MET A 53 -9.37 -7.15 2.64
N GLU A 54 -9.33 -6.80 1.34
CA GLU A 54 -10.53 -6.75 0.49
C GLU A 54 -11.17 -8.12 0.33
N LYS A 55 -10.37 -9.16 0.08
CA LYS A 55 -10.86 -10.55 -0.02
C LYS A 55 -11.49 -11.02 1.29
N LEU A 56 -10.86 -10.73 2.43
CA LEU A 56 -11.43 -11.06 3.75
C LEU A 56 -12.76 -10.32 3.97
N SER A 57 -12.84 -9.04 3.58
CA SER A 57 -14.09 -8.26 3.66
C SER A 57 -15.22 -8.91 2.87
N GLU A 58 -14.92 -9.42 1.67
CA GLU A 58 -15.89 -10.05 0.80
C GLU A 58 -16.41 -11.35 1.43
N VAL A 59 -15.51 -12.22 1.89
CA VAL A 59 -15.87 -13.50 2.53
C VAL A 59 -16.72 -13.27 3.78
N LEU A 60 -16.32 -12.33 4.64
CA LEU A 60 -17.08 -11.99 5.85
C LEU A 60 -18.46 -11.41 5.53
N SER A 61 -18.59 -10.64 4.45
CA SER A 61 -19.88 -10.07 4.03
C SER A 61 -20.83 -11.17 3.53
N ARG A 62 -20.31 -12.14 2.78
CA ARG A 62 -21.09 -13.31 2.31
C ARG A 62 -21.56 -14.17 3.49
N LEU A 63 -20.65 -14.51 4.41
CA LEU A 63 -21.00 -15.27 5.62
C LEU A 63 -22.09 -14.60 6.44
N LYS A 64 -22.04 -13.26 6.57
CA LYS A 64 -23.08 -12.51 7.27
C LYS A 64 -24.44 -12.59 6.57
N GLN A 65 -24.47 -12.60 5.24
CA GLN A 65 -25.71 -12.77 4.47
C GLN A 65 -26.27 -14.19 4.58
N ASP A 66 -25.40 -15.21 4.58
CA ASP A 66 -25.81 -16.61 4.69
C ASP A 66 -26.35 -16.99 6.08
N CYS A 67 -25.98 -16.24 7.13
CA CYS A 67 -26.46 -16.42 8.50
C CYS A 67 -27.63 -15.51 8.89
N SER A 68 -28.20 -14.76 7.96
CA SER A 68 -29.30 -13.83 8.19
C SER A 68 -30.60 -14.31 7.53
#